data_AF-A0A945CV79-F1
#
_entry.id   AF-A0A945CV79-F1
#
_cell.length_a   1.000
_cell.length_b   1.000
_cell.length_c   1.000
_cell.angle_alpha   90.00
_cell.angle_beta   90.00
_cell.angle_gamma   90.00
#
_symmetry.space_group_name_H-M   'P 1'
#
loop_
_entity.id
_entity.type
_entity.pdbx_description
1 polymer ?
#
loop_
_entity_poly.entity_id
_entity_poly.type
_entity_poly.pdbx_seq_one_letter_code
_entity_poly.pdbx_strand_id
1 'polypeptide(L)' 'MGEGVSELRIDYGPGYRVYFKKRGQTLIVLLVGGDKSSQTRDIKTALSLARNL' A
#
# COMPACT_ATOMS: atom_id res chain seq x y z
N MET A 1 2.84 -1.84 -9.43
CA MET A 1 2.36 -0.45 -9.17
C MET A 1 3.53 0.50 -9.40
N GLY A 2 3.27 1.80 -9.59
CA GLY A 2 4.32 2.81 -9.78
C GLY A 2 5.11 3.10 -8.49
N GLU A 3 6.23 3.81 -8.62
CA GLU A 3 7.00 4.41 -7.51
C GLU A 3 7.58 3.45 -6.45
N GLY A 4 7.73 2.16 -6.78
CA GLY A 4 8.30 1.15 -5.87
C GLY A 4 7.34 0.72 -4.76
N VAL A 5 6.06 1.05 -4.86
CA VAL A 5 5.02 0.59 -3.93
C VAL A 5 4.60 -0.84 -4.27
N SER A 6 4.50 -1.67 -3.24
CA SER A 6 3.98 -3.04 -3.28
C SER A 6 2.69 -3.15 -2.47
N GLU A 7 1.82 -4.08 -2.86
CA GLU A 7 0.54 -4.37 -2.20
C GLU A 7 0.60 -5.78 -1.61
N LEU A 8 0.37 -5.90 -0.31
CA LEU A 8 0.11 -7.16 0.36
C LEU A 8 -1.41 -7.40 0.43
N ARG A 9 -1.82 -8.59 0.03
CA ARG A 9 -3.21 -9.03 -0.01
C ARG A 9 -3.47 -9.98 1.15
N ILE A 10 -4.42 -9.65 2.00
CA ILE A 10 -4.83 -10.50 3.11
C ILE A 10 -6.27 -10.95 2.85
N ASP A 11 -6.42 -12.22 2.50
CA ASP A 11 -7.71 -12.82 2.18
C ASP A 11 -8.43 -13.24 3.46
N TYR A 12 -8.83 -12.23 4.24
CA TYR A 12 -9.59 -12.37 5.48
C TYR A 12 -10.70 -11.31 5.53
N GLY A 13 -11.92 -11.70 5.89
CA GLY A 13 -13.07 -10.81 5.94
C GLY A 13 -13.32 -10.08 4.61
N PRO A 14 -13.36 -8.73 4.58
CA PRO A 14 -13.66 -7.96 3.37
C PRO A 14 -12.50 -7.91 2.35
N GLY A 15 -11.37 -8.57 2.65
CA GLY A 15 -10.19 -8.61 1.79
C GLY A 15 -9.32 -7.37 1.97
N TYR A 16 -8.45 -7.40 2.97
CA TYR A 16 -7.59 -6.26 3.32
C TYR A 16 -6.41 -6.10 2.34
N ARG A 17 -6.00 -4.86 2.14
CA ARG A 17 -4.85 -4.46 1.33
C ARG A 17 -3.93 -3.57 2.15
N VAL A 18 -2.66 -3.96 2.26
CA VAL A 18 -1.61 -3.17 2.92
C VAL A 18 -0.62 -2.71 1.86
N TYR A 19 -0.34 -1.41 1.80
CA TYR A 19 0.64 -0.85 0.89
C TYR A 19 1.98 -0.62 1.59
N PHE A 20 3.08 -0.96 0.94
CA PHE A 20 4.42 -0.81 1.53
C PHE A 20 5.47 -0.48 0.47
N LYS A 21 6.60 0.09 0.91
CA LYS A 21 7.78 0.38 0.10
C LYS A 21 9.02 -0.18 0.78
N LYS A 22 9.94 -0.75 0.02
CA LYS A 22 11.24 -1.21 0.54
C LYS A 22 12.33 -0.22 0.15
N ARG A 23 13.09 0.28 1.14
CA ARG A 23 14.27 1.14 0.93
C ARG A 23 15.49 0.48 1.52
N GLY A 24 16.31 -0.14 0.67
CA GLY A 24 17.43 -0.97 1.12
C GLY A 24 16.94 -2.17 1.94
N GLN A 25 17.36 -2.23 3.21
CA GLN A 25 16.91 -3.27 4.16
C GLN A 25 15.67 -2.84 4.97
N THR A 26 15.24 -1.59 4.86
CA THR A 26 14.11 -1.05 5.64
C THR A 26 12.78 -1.29 4.91
N LEU A 27 11.82 -1.88 5.61
CA LEU A 27 10.43 -2.00 5.17
C LEU A 27 9.63 -0.81 5.70
N ILE A 28 9.06 0.00 4.81
CA ILE A 28 8.22 1.13 5.15
C ILE A 28 6.77 0.75 4.87
N VAL A 29 5.99 0.58 5.93
CA VAL A 29 4.54 0.33 5.82
C VAL A 29 3.86 1.67 5.63
N LEU A 30 3.11 1.81 4.54
CA LEU A 30 2.25 2.97 4.34
C LEU A 30 0.99 2.71 5.16
N LEU A 31 0.70 3.56 6.15
CA LEU A 31 -0.52 3.50 6.97
C LEU A 31 -1.76 3.94 6.18
N VAL A 32 -1.82 3.47 4.94
CA VAL A 32 -2.90 3.60 3.97
C VAL A 32 -3.24 2.19 3.57
N GLY A 33 -4.50 1.84 3.70
CA GLY A 33 -5.00 0.50 3.48
C GLY A 33 -6.45 0.44 3.91
N GLY A 34 -7.16 -0.48 3.31
CA GLY A 34 -8.58 -0.68 3.52
C GLY A 34 -8.97 -2.03 2.95
N ASP A 35 -10.23 -2.15 2.59
CA ASP A 35 -10.73 -3.34 1.92
C ASP A 35 -10.78 -3.15 0.39
N LYS A 36 -11.29 -4.17 -0.31
CA LYS A 36 -11.39 -4.15 -1.77
C LYS A 36 -12.19 -2.94 -2.32
N SER A 37 -13.16 -2.41 -1.57
CA SER A 37 -14.01 -1.29 -1.99
C SER A 37 -13.26 0.05 -2.02
N SER A 38 -12.24 0.23 -1.19
CA SER A 38 -11.42 1.45 -1.13
C SER A 38 -10.13 1.38 -1.95
N GLN A 39 -9.82 0.21 -2.54
CA GLN A 39 -8.53 -0.08 -3.20
C GLN A 39 -8.03 1.03 -4.14
N THR A 40 -8.87 1.55 -5.03
CA THR A 40 -8.46 2.60 -5.99
C THR A 40 -8.06 3.91 -5.30
N ARG A 41 -8.73 4.28 -4.22
CA ARG A 41 -8.40 5.46 -3.41
C ARG A 41 -7.09 5.22 -2.67
N ASP A 42 -6.93 4.04 -2.07
CA ASP A 42 -5.76 3.69 -1.27
C ASP A 42 -4.49 3.62 -2.13
N ILE A 43 -4.57 3.08 -3.35
CA ILE A 43 -3.44 3.09 -4.31
C ILE A 43 -2.97 4.51 -4.60
N LYS A 44 -3.89 5.44 -4.87
CA LYS A 44 -3.54 6.84 -5.17
C LYS A 44 -2.84 7.50 -3.99
N THR A 45 -3.36 7.31 -2.78
CA THR A 45 -2.75 7.86 -1.56
C THR A 45 -1.39 7.21 -1.29
N ALA A 46 -1.26 5.90 -1.46
CA ALA A 46 -0.01 5.18 -1.28
C ALA A 46 1.09 5.66 -2.25
N LEU A 47 0.75 5.88 -3.53
CA LEU A 47 1.67 6.47 -4.50
C LEU A 47 2.08 7.89 -4.12
N SER A 48 1.14 8.71 -3.64
CA SER A 48 1.43 10.07 -3.18
C SER A 48 2.38 10.09 -1.98
N LEU A 49 2.21 9.18 -1.02
CA LEU A 49 3.08 9.06 0.15
C LEU A 49 4.48 8.54 -0.24
N ALA A 50 4.54 7.61 -1.19
CA ALA A 50 5.77 6.98 -1.65
C ALA A 50 6.74 7.91 -2.38
N ARG A 51 6.26 9.04 -2.93
CA ARG A 51 7.09 10.08 -3.57
C ARG A 51 8.13 10.68 -2.64
N ASN A 52 7.83 10.72 -1.33
CA ASN A 52 8.66 11.37 -0.33
C ASN A 52 9.48 10.38 0.52
N LEU A 53 9.55 9.10 0.11
CA LEU A 53 10.19 8.00 0.84
C LEU A 53 11.33 7.36 0.06
#